data_AF-A0A1F6ZZY6-F1
#
_entry.id   AF-A0A1F6ZZY6-F1
#
_cell.length_a   1.000
_cell.length_b   1.000
_cell.length_c   1.000
_cell.angle_alpha   90.00
_cell.angle_beta   90.00
_cell.angle_gamma   90.00
#
_symmetry.space_group_name_H-M   'P 1'
#
loop_
_entity.id
_entity.type
_entity.pdbx_description
1 polymer ?
#
loop_
_entity_poly.entity_id
_entity_poly.type
_entity_poly.pdbx_seq_one_letter_code
_entity_poly.pdbx_strand_id
1 'polypeptide(L)'
;MQAQSTQIRVTLPVQLQGLLQAKTSKFGLSLSAYIKNLIINDVQDVEIPVFQASKRVEKSYKKALQERDAAVPVPDVDVFFDNL
;
A
#
# COMPACT_ATOMS: atom_id res chain seq x y z
N MET A 1 -8.86 6.72 -10.43
CA MET A 1 -8.61 6.98 -8.99
C MET A 1 -7.63 8.14 -8.88
N GLN A 2 -8.00 9.26 -8.26
CA GLN A 2 -7.04 10.34 -8.00
C GLN A 2 -6.00 9.83 -6.99
N ALA A 3 -4.71 9.99 -7.30
CA ALA A 3 -3.65 9.67 -6.36
C ALA A 3 -3.70 10.66 -5.19
N GLN A 4 -4.14 10.20 -4.01
CA GLN A 4 -4.03 10.99 -2.78
C GLN A 4 -2.54 11.04 -2.39
N SER A 5 -1.94 12.22 -2.49
CA SER A 5 -0.58 12.47 -2.00
C SER A 5 -0.63 13.12 -0.62
N THR A 6 0.17 12.63 0.32
CA THR A 6 0.41 13.26 1.63
C THR A 6 1.78 13.93 1.68
N GLN A 7 1.91 15.00 2.46
CA GLN A 7 3.16 15.75 2.62
C GLN A 7 3.87 15.35 3.92
N ILE A 8 5.18 15.11 3.83
CA ILE A 8 6.05 14.90 5.01
C ILE A 8 6.84 16.19 5.26
N ARG A 9 6.82 16.68 6.51
CA ARG A 9 7.62 17.83 6.97
C ARG A 9 8.51 17.40 8.13
N VAL A 10 9.81 17.66 8.03
CA VAL A 10 10.80 17.28 9.03
C VAL A 10 11.70 18.48 9.32
N THR A 11 11.98 18.71 10.60
CA THR A 11 12.97 19.71 11.04
C THR A 11 14.30 19.00 11.29
N LEU A 12 15.37 19.48 10.67
CA LEU A 12 16.71 18.91 10.81
C LEU A 12 17.68 19.98 11.33
N PRO A 13 18.71 19.61 12.10
CA PRO A 13 19.84 20.48 12.38
C PRO A 13 20.50 20.93 11.07
N VAL A 14 20.95 22.19 11.02
CA VAL A 14 21.52 22.81 9.81
C VAL A 14 22.73 22.02 9.29
N GLN A 15 23.58 21.52 10.20
CA GLN A 15 24.75 20.73 9.83
C GLN A 15 24.36 19.43 9.13
N LEU A 16 23.31 18.77 9.63
CA LEU A 16 22.81 17.52 9.05
C LEU A 16 22.18 17.77 7.68
N GLN A 17 21.40 18.84 7.53
CA GLN A 17 20.86 19.24 6.23
C GLN A 17 21.99 19.47 5.21
N GLY A 18 23.04 20.19 5.60
CA GLY A 18 24.20 20.45 4.73
C GLY A 18 24.90 19.18 4.27
N LEU A 19 25.12 18.22 5.18
CA LEU A 19 25.72 16.93 4.84
C LEU A 19 24.85 16.13 3.86
N LEU A 20 23.54 16.08 4.09
CA LEU A 20 22.62 15.39 3.20
C LEU A 20 22.58 16.05 1.82
N GLN A 21 22.51 17.38 1.77
CA GLN A 21 22.51 18.15 0.52
C GLN A 21 23.78 17.88 -0.30
N ALA A 22 24.96 17.87 0.34
CA ALA A 22 26.23 17.59 -0.33
C ALA A 22 26.26 16.15 -0.89
N LYS A 23 25.77 15.17 -0.11
CA LYS A 23 25.69 13.77 -0.52
C LYS A 23 24.77 13.60 -1.74
N THR A 24 23.60 14.23 -1.76
CA THR A 24 22.65 14.07 -2.88
C THR A 24 23.08 14.84 -4.12
N SER A 25 23.69 16.02 -3.95
CA SER A 25 24.18 16.86 -5.05
C SER A 25 25.23 16.15 -5.90
N LYS A 26 26.07 15.30 -5.29
CA LYS A 26 27.04 14.44 -6.02
C LYS A 26 26.38 13.56 -7.08
N PHE A 27 25.12 13.18 -6.87
CA PHE A 27 24.36 12.32 -7.77
C PHE A 27 23.31 13.09 -8.58
N GLY A 28 23.29 14.42 -8.52
CA GLY A 28 22.26 15.24 -9.17
C GLY A 28 20.85 15.04 -8.59
N LEU A 29 20.74 14.53 -7.37
CA LEU A 29 19.47 14.21 -6.72
C LEU A 29 19.03 15.31 -5.76
N SER A 30 17.72 15.52 -5.69
CA SER A 30 17.12 16.36 -4.64
C SER A 30 17.17 15.64 -3.28
N LEU A 31 17.16 16.42 -2.21
CA LEU A 31 17.03 15.88 -0.85
C LEU A 31 15.73 15.07 -0.68
N SER A 32 14.64 15.50 -1.33
CA SER A 32 13.37 14.79 -1.32
C SER A 32 13.44 13.41 -1.99
N ALA A 33 14.18 13.28 -3.10
CA ALA A 33 14.39 11.99 -3.76
C ALA A 33 15.16 11.02 -2.86
N TYR A 34 16.18 11.53 -2.16
CA TYR A 34 16.94 10.74 -1.18
C TYR A 34 16.07 10.27 -0.01
N ILE A 35 15.27 11.16 0.58
CA ILE A 35 14.34 10.81 1.66
C ILE A 35 13.33 9.75 1.16
N LYS A 36 12.77 9.92 -0.03
CA LYS A 36 11.84 8.96 -0.63
C LYS A 36 12.48 7.58 -0.79
N ASN A 37 13.73 7.52 -1.28
CA ASN A 37 14.47 6.27 -1.42
C ASN A 37 14.71 5.58 -0.06
N LEU A 38 15.06 6.35 0.98
CA LEU A 38 15.22 5.78 2.33
C LEU A 38 13.91 5.19 2.86
N ILE A 39 12.79 5.90 2.69
CA ILE A 39 11.47 5.41 3.12
C ILE A 39 11.11 4.13 2.38
N ILE A 40 11.29 4.08 1.05
CA ILE A 40 10.98 2.89 0.25
C ILE A 40 11.80 1.70 0.73
N ASN A 41 13.11 1.88 0.91
CA ASN A 41 13.99 0.81 1.36
C ASN A 41 13.73 0.34 2.80
N ASP A 42 13.16 1.20 3.65
CA ASP A 42 12.77 0.86 5.02
C ASP A 42 11.48 0.01 5.05
N VAL A 43 10.54 0.29 4.14
CA VAL A 43 9.23 -0.38 4.10
C VAL A 43 9.10 -1.50 3.08
N GLN A 44 10.08 -1.68 2.18
CA GLN A 44 10.00 -2.65 1.08
C GLN A 44 9.81 -4.09 1.57
N ASP A 45 10.37 -4.42 2.74
CA ASP A 45 10.32 -5.76 3.34
C ASP A 45 9.25 -5.86 4.44
N VAL A 46 8.52 -4.77 4.70
CA VAL A 46 7.42 -4.77 5.66
C VAL A 46 6.18 -5.27 4.95
N GLU A 47 5.77 -6.49 5.26
CA GLU A 47 4.44 -6.97 4.86
C GLU A 47 3.40 -5.97 5.34
N ILE A 48 2.57 -5.46 4.42
CA ILE A 48 1.46 -4.57 4.76
C ILE A 48 0.67 -5.26 5.87
N PRO A 49 0.39 -4.59 7.01
CA PRO A 49 -0.29 -5.23 8.11
C PRO A 49 -1.63 -5.78 7.63
N VAL A 50 -1.72 -7.11 7.57
CA VAL A 50 -2.97 -7.80 7.31
C VAL A 50 -3.82 -7.68 8.58
N PHE A 51 -4.84 -6.84 8.53
CA PHE A 51 -5.77 -6.73 9.63
C PHE A 51 -6.58 -8.02 9.73
N GLN A 52 -6.75 -8.53 10.95
CA GLN A 52 -7.62 -9.68 11.16
C GLN A 52 -9.05 -9.34 10.70
N ALA A 53 -9.61 -10.18 9.83
CA ALA A 53 -10.98 -10.03 9.40
C ALA A 53 -11.93 -10.09 10.61
N SER A 54 -13.03 -9.34 10.57
CA SER A 54 -14.03 -9.43 11.63
C SER A 54 -14.57 -10.86 11.75
N LYS A 55 -15.00 -11.27 12.96
CA LYS A 55 -15.62 -12.60 13.17
C LYS A 55 -16.76 -12.89 12.18
N ARG A 56 -17.49 -11.84 11.75
CA ARG A 56 -18.55 -11.95 10.74
C ARG A 56 -17.98 -12.36 9.39
N VAL A 57 -16.93 -11.68 8.93
CA VAL A 57 -16.27 -11.97 7.65
C VAL A 57 -15.64 -13.36 7.68
N GLU A 58 -14.94 -13.72 8.76
CA GLU A 58 -14.36 -15.06 8.91
C GLU A 58 -15.43 -16.17 8.84
N LYS A 59 -16.59 -15.96 9.49
CA LYS A 59 -17.70 -16.92 9.47
C LYS A 59 -18.31 -17.05 8.08
N SER A 60 -18.56 -15.93 7.41
CA SER A 60 -19.11 -15.93 6.03
C SER A 60 -18.16 -16.60 5.06
N TYR A 61 -16.85 -16.34 5.17
CA TYR A 61 -15.84 -16.98 4.34
C TYR A 61 -15.80 -18.50 4.54
N LYS A 62 -15.77 -18.97 5.80
CA LYS A 62 -15.79 -20.40 6.10
C LYS A 62 -17.05 -21.09 5.57
N LYS A 63 -18.20 -20.43 5.69
CA LYS A 63 -19.47 -20.93 5.14
C LYS A 63 -19.40 -21.03 3.60
N ALA A 64 -18.91 -19.98 2.93
CA ALA A 64 -18.77 -19.98 1.47
C ALA A 64 -17.84 -21.09 0.96
N LEU A 65 -16.75 -21.37 1.68
CA LEU A 65 -15.87 -22.50 1.35
C LEU A 65 -16.56 -23.86 1.48
N GLN A 66 -17.43 -24.04 2.48
CA GLN A 66 -18.20 -25.27 2.68
C GLN A 66 -19.29 -25.44 1.60
N GLU A 67 -19.88 -24.34 1.14
CA GLU A 67 -20.95 -24.32 0.14
C GLU A 67 -20.40 -24.17 -1.29
N ARG A 68 -19.10 -24.33 -1.51
CA ARG A 68 -18.45 -24.13 -2.81
C ARG A 68 -19.07 -24.97 -3.91
N ASP A 69 -19.48 -26.20 -3.60
CA ASP A 69 -20.06 -27.12 -4.57
C ASP A 69 -21.52 -26.77 -4.94
N ALA A 70 -22.15 -25.86 -4.18
CA ALA A 70 -23.45 -25.27 -4.49
C ALA A 70 -23.32 -23.96 -5.30
N ALA A 71 -22.12 -23.59 -5.74
CA ALA A 71 -21.92 -22.40 -6.57
C ALA A 71 -22.62 -22.55 -7.93
N VAL A 72 -23.29 -21.49 -8.36
CA VAL A 72 -23.95 -21.42 -9.67
C VAL A 72 -22.93 -20.92 -10.70
N PRO A 73 -22.75 -21.60 -11.84
CA PRO A 73 -21.87 -21.13 -12.90
C PRO A 73 -22.44 -19.83 -13.49
N VAL A 74 -21.60 -18.82 -13.58
CA VAL A 74 -21.92 -17.53 -14.20
C VAL A 74 -21.30 -17.52 -15.59
N PRO A 75 -22.12 -17.61 -16.67
CA PRO A 75 -21.61 -17.66 -18.04
C PRO A 75 -21.22 -16.28 -18.59
N ASP A 76 -21.80 -15.21 -18.04
CA ASP A 76 -21.59 -13.83 -18.47
C ASP A 76 -21.40 -12.93 -17.23
N VAL A 77 -20.28 -12.22 -17.22
CA VAL A 77 -19.87 -11.36 -16.12
C VAL A 77 -20.68 -10.06 -16.08
N ASP A 78 -21.09 -9.54 -17.23
CA ASP A 78 -21.85 -8.29 -17.31
C ASP A 78 -23.26 -8.50 -16.75
N VAL A 79 -23.92 -9.60 -17.15
CA VAL A 79 -25.23 -10.00 -16.62
C VAL A 79 -25.20 -10.26 -15.11
N PHE A 80 -24.09 -10.78 -14.59
CA PHE A 80 -23.92 -11.00 -13.16
C PHE A 80 -23.88 -9.69 -12.37
N PHE A 81 -23.14 -8.69 -12.85
CA PHE A 81 -23.04 -7.40 -12.17
C PHE A 81 -24.33 -6.58 -12.26
N ASP A 82 -25.12 -6.75 -13.33
CA ASP A 82 -26.45 -6.12 -13.45
C ASP A 82 -27.48 -6.64 -12.43
N ASN A 83 -27.24 -7.83 -11.85
CA ASN A 83 -28.14 -8.51 -10.91
C ASN A 83 -27.62 -8.56 -9.46
N LEU A 84 -26.53 -7.84 -9.15
CA LEU A 84 -25.85 -7.84 -7.84
C LEU A 84 -26.39 -6.78 -6.88
#